data_AF-A0A2N3ASR1-F1
#
_entry.id   AF-A0A2N3ASR1-F1
#
_cell.length_a   1.000
_cell.length_b   1.000
_cell.length_c   1.000
_cell.angle_alpha   90.00
_cell.angle_beta   90.00
_cell.angle_gamma   90.00
#
_symmetry.space_group_name_H-M   'P 1'
#
loop_
_entity.id
_entity.type
_entity.pdbx_description
1 polymer ?
#
loop_
_entity_poly.entity_id
_entity_poly.type
_entity_poly.pdbx_seq_one_letter_code
_entity_poly.pdbx_strand_id
1 'polypeptide(L)'
;MFNKKEYVKQYTKQYRKDNPKKIKKYRRQYYLNNREKVINETKECKLKRLYGLSHEDWLKMWEKQDEKCLICGKKFIKPSNACVDHNHKTGEVRGLLCRHCNSIIGFLENNPRLMMNSIEYLLGEE
;
A
#
# COMPACT_ATOMS: atom_id res chain seq x y z
N MET A 1 -24.67 34.98 18.97
CA MET A 1 -23.76 35.06 17.79
C MET A 1 -24.00 33.81 16.93
N PHE A 2 -24.40 33.96 15.66
CA PHE A 2 -24.64 32.82 14.76
C PHE A 2 -23.31 32.15 14.36
N ASN A 3 -23.12 30.89 14.75
CA ASN A 3 -21.93 30.12 14.36
C ASN A 3 -22.12 29.50 12.96
N LYS A 4 -21.79 30.28 11.92
CA LYS A 4 -21.90 29.87 10.52
C LYS A 4 -21.18 28.56 10.21
N LYS A 5 -20.03 28.29 10.84
CA LYS A 5 -19.27 27.04 10.63
C LYS A 5 -20.05 25.83 11.14
N GLU A 6 -20.65 25.96 12.31
CA GLU A 6 -21.42 24.89 12.95
C GLU A 6 -22.72 24.62 12.21
N TYR A 7 -23.42 25.68 11.77
CA TYR A 7 -24.59 25.57 10.89
C TYR A 7 -24.26 24.79 9.60
N VAL A 8 -23.20 25.17 8.89
CA VAL A 8 -22.80 24.48 7.64
C VAL A 8 -22.47 23.01 7.89
N LYS A 9 -21.81 22.70 9.01
CA LYS A 9 -21.48 21.32 9.41
C LYS A 9 -22.74 20.48 9.64
N GLN A 10 -23.70 21.01 10.39
CA GLN A 10 -24.97 20.34 10.68
C GLN A 10 -25.80 20.15 9.40
N TYR A 11 -25.96 21.20 8.60
CA TYR A 11 -26.65 21.15 7.32
C TYR A 11 -26.05 20.10 6.37
N THR A 12 -24.72 20.09 6.23
CA THR A 12 -24.03 19.13 5.36
C THR A 12 -24.23 17.69 5.85
N LYS A 13 -24.21 17.46 7.16
CA LYS A 13 -24.48 16.14 7.75
C LYS A 13 -25.90 15.68 7.42
N GLN A 14 -26.88 16.56 7.58
CA GLN A 14 -28.29 16.26 7.30
C GLN A 14 -28.52 16.01 5.80
N TYR A 15 -28.02 16.89 4.93
CA TYR A 15 -28.08 16.70 3.47
C TYR A 15 -27.49 15.36 3.02
N ARG A 16 -26.38 14.90 3.64
CA ARG A 16 -25.78 13.59 3.36
C ARG A 16 -26.68 12.42 3.73
N LYS A 17 -27.40 12.51 4.85
CA LYS A 17 -28.36 11.50 5.29
C LYS A 17 -29.59 11.44 4.40
N ASP A 18 -30.09 12.60 3.98
CA ASP A 18 -31.34 12.70 3.22
C ASP A 18 -31.15 12.39 1.72
N ASN A 19 -29.92 12.51 1.19
CA ASN A 19 -29.64 12.39 -0.24
C ASN A 19 -28.63 11.27 -0.61
N PRO A 20 -28.73 10.05 -0.07
CA PRO A 20 -27.70 9.01 -0.25
C PRO A 20 -27.57 8.58 -1.71
N LYS A 21 -28.69 8.43 -2.43
CA LYS A 21 -28.71 8.05 -3.86
C LYS A 21 -28.07 9.13 -4.74
N LYS A 22 -28.40 10.41 -4.51
CA LYS A 22 -27.85 11.55 -5.26
C LYS A 22 -26.34 11.66 -5.06
N ILE A 23 -25.88 11.51 -3.82
CA ILE A 23 -24.45 11.53 -3.47
C ILE A 23 -23.72 10.35 -4.11
N LYS A 24 -24.29 9.14 -4.07
CA LYS A 24 -23.70 7.97 -4.72
C LYS A 24 -23.55 8.19 -6.23
N LYS A 25 -24.59 8.70 -6.90
CA LYS A 25 -24.55 9.02 -8.34
C LYS A 25 -23.47 10.07 -8.64
N TYR A 26 -23.43 11.16 -7.88
CA TYR A 26 -22.44 12.22 -8.03
C TYR A 26 -21.01 11.71 -7.84
N ARG A 27 -20.74 10.97 -6.74
CA ARG A 27 -19.41 10.37 -6.48
C ARG A 27 -18.98 9.42 -7.57
N ARG A 28 -19.89 8.59 -8.08
CA ARG A 28 -19.61 7.69 -9.21
C ARG A 28 -19.23 8.49 -10.46
N GLN A 29 -19.99 9.53 -10.80
CA GLN A 29 -19.69 10.37 -11.96
C GLN A 29 -18.34 11.08 -11.81
N TYR A 30 -18.08 11.63 -10.61
CA TYR A 30 -16.80 12.24 -10.29
C TYR A 30 -15.64 11.25 -10.48
N TYR A 31 -15.75 10.04 -9.92
CA TYR A 31 -14.75 8.99 -10.08
C TYR A 31 -14.53 8.61 -11.55
N LEU A 32 -15.61 8.43 -12.32
CA LEU A 32 -15.49 8.08 -13.75
C LEU A 32 -14.79 9.20 -14.53
N ASN A 33 -15.14 10.46 -14.27
CA ASN A 33 -14.57 11.62 -14.96
C ASN A 33 -13.13 11.95 -14.49
N ASN A 34 -12.72 11.49 -13.30
CA ASN A 34 -11.41 11.81 -12.68
C ASN A 34 -10.64 10.53 -12.32
N ARG A 35 -10.88 9.43 -13.05
CA ARG A 35 -10.44 8.09 -12.64
C ARG A 35 -8.94 8.02 -12.38
N GLU A 36 -8.15 8.52 -13.31
CA GLU A 36 -6.69 8.51 -13.22
C GLU A 36 -6.18 9.31 -12.01
N LYS A 37 -6.68 10.54 -11.85
CA LYS A 37 -6.38 11.40 -10.70
C LYS A 37 -6.68 10.71 -9.38
N VAL A 38 -7.88 10.16 -9.22
CA VAL A 38 -8.28 9.47 -7.98
C VAL A 38 -7.39 8.25 -7.72
N ILE A 39 -7.04 7.49 -8.75
CA ILE A 39 -6.13 6.34 -8.62
C ILE A 39 -4.74 6.79 -8.13
N ASN A 40 -4.18 7.84 -8.74
CA ASN A 40 -2.84 8.32 -8.40
C ASN A 40 -2.81 8.93 -6.99
N GLU A 41 -3.78 9.78 -6.64
CA GLU A 41 -3.91 10.34 -5.29
C GLU A 41 -4.09 9.24 -4.23
N THR A 42 -4.88 8.20 -4.54
CA THR A 42 -5.08 7.07 -3.63
C THR A 42 -3.79 6.29 -3.41
N LYS A 43 -2.99 6.07 -4.47
CA LYS A 43 -1.69 5.39 -4.38
C LYS A 43 -0.71 6.19 -3.51
N GLU A 44 -0.56 7.49 -3.79
CA GLU A 44 0.28 8.41 -3.00
C GLU A 44 -0.11 8.42 -1.53
N CYS A 45 -1.41 8.61 -1.26
CA CYS A 45 -1.92 8.61 0.11
C CYS A 45 -1.65 7.27 0.82
N LYS A 46 -1.72 6.15 0.10
CA LYS A 46 -1.42 4.82 0.65
C LYS A 46 0.07 4.67 0.98
N LEU A 47 0.96 5.03 0.06
CA LEU A 47 2.42 4.96 0.26
C LEU A 47 2.84 5.80 1.46
N LYS A 48 2.37 7.05 1.52
CA LYS A 48 2.69 7.98 2.59
C LYS A 48 2.17 7.49 3.94
N ARG A 49 0.91 7.04 3.99
CA ARG A 49 0.29 6.60 5.25
C ARG A 49 0.90 5.31 5.80
N LEU A 50 1.20 4.35 4.93
CA LEU A 50 1.67 3.03 5.38
C LEU A 50 3.17 2.97 5.57
N TYR A 51 3.94 3.69 4.75
CA TYR A 51 5.39 3.53 4.67
C TYR A 51 6.17 4.84 4.80
N GLY A 52 5.49 5.98 4.95
CA GLY A 52 6.15 7.29 4.98
C GLY A 52 6.77 7.70 3.64
N LEU A 53 6.46 7.00 2.55
CA LEU A 53 7.08 7.20 1.23
C LEU A 53 6.23 8.13 0.35
N SER A 54 6.91 8.96 -0.45
CA SER A 54 6.33 9.53 -1.66
C SER A 54 6.40 8.53 -2.83
N HIS A 55 5.67 8.79 -3.92
CA HIS A 55 5.86 8.02 -5.14
C HIS A 55 7.28 8.16 -5.72
N GLU A 56 7.92 9.31 -5.55
CA GLU A 56 9.29 9.54 -6.00
C GLU A 56 10.28 8.63 -5.24
N ASP A 57 10.11 8.48 -3.93
CA ASP A 57 10.92 7.55 -3.14
C ASP A 57 10.72 6.10 -3.60
N TRP A 58 9.47 5.75 -3.93
CA TRP A 58 9.17 4.44 -4.49
C TRP A 58 9.84 4.22 -5.85
N LEU A 59 9.84 5.22 -6.74
CA LEU A 59 10.51 5.15 -8.03
C LEU A 59 12.03 5.04 -7.89
N LYS A 60 12.64 5.77 -6.95
CA LYS A 60 14.07 5.64 -6.63
C LYS A 60 14.42 4.22 -6.20
N MET A 61 13.58 3.58 -5.38
CA MET A 61 13.78 2.17 -5.03
C MET A 61 13.61 1.24 -6.23
N TRP A 62 12.61 1.50 -7.07
CA TRP A 62 12.34 0.72 -8.28
C TRP A 62 13.55 0.70 -9.23
N GLU A 63 14.12 1.87 -9.52
CA GLU A 63 15.30 2.04 -10.36
C GLU A 63 16.55 1.45 -9.71
N LYS A 64 16.78 1.72 -8.42
CA LYS A 64 17.93 1.18 -7.67
C LYS A 64 17.93 -0.35 -7.65
N GLN A 65 16.76 -0.98 -7.70
CA GLN A 65 16.62 -2.44 -7.72
C GLN A 65 16.60 -3.04 -9.13
N ASP A 66 16.85 -2.26 -10.19
CA ASP A 66 16.78 -2.73 -11.58
C ASP A 66 15.46 -3.47 -11.88
N GLU A 67 14.36 -2.97 -11.31
CA GLU A 67 13.02 -3.53 -11.48
C GLU A 67 12.90 -4.99 -11.02
N LYS A 68 13.76 -5.43 -10.09
CA LYS A 68 13.82 -6.81 -9.59
C LYS A 68 13.47 -6.90 -8.11
N CYS A 69 12.94 -8.06 -7.73
CA CYS A 69 12.75 -8.41 -6.33
C CYS A 69 14.10 -8.49 -5.62
N LEU A 70 14.24 -7.80 -4.49
CA LEU A 70 15.49 -7.75 -3.71
C LEU A 70 15.95 -9.12 -3.18
N ILE A 71 15.05 -10.09 -3.04
CA ILE A 71 15.35 -11.43 -2.52
C ILE A 71 15.61 -12.43 -3.63
N CYS A 72 14.64 -12.66 -4.52
CA CYS A 72 14.78 -13.70 -5.55
C CYS A 72 15.40 -13.22 -6.86
N GLY A 73 15.68 -11.92 -7.00
CA GLY A 73 16.27 -11.34 -8.22
C GLY A 73 15.38 -11.34 -9.46
N LYS A 74 14.16 -11.90 -9.38
CA LYS A 74 13.23 -11.96 -10.50
C LYS A 74 12.72 -10.55 -10.85
N LYS A 75 12.75 -10.22 -12.13
CA LYS A 75 12.20 -8.98 -12.67
C LYS A 75 10.67 -8.95 -12.46
N PHE A 76 10.15 -7.80 -12.06
CA PHE A 76 8.72 -7.60 -11.93
C PHE A 76 8.07 -7.51 -13.31
N ILE A 77 6.96 -8.23 -13.50
CA ILE A 77 6.17 -8.15 -14.75
C ILE A 77 5.54 -6.77 -14.92
N LYS A 78 5.13 -6.15 -13.81
CA LYS A 78 4.55 -4.80 -13.76
C LYS A 78 4.79 -4.15 -12.39
N PRO A 79 4.80 -2.82 -12.28
CA PRO A 79 4.98 -2.10 -11.01
C PRO A 79 4.05 -2.56 -9.88
N SER A 80 2.79 -2.88 -10.20
CA SER A 80 1.82 -3.35 -9.20
C SER A 80 2.16 -4.71 -8.55
N ASN A 81 3.15 -5.45 -9.07
CA ASN A 81 3.63 -6.70 -8.48
C ASN A 81 4.71 -6.49 -7.42
N ALA A 82 5.30 -5.30 -7.35
CA ALA A 82 6.25 -4.95 -6.31
C ALA A 82 5.52 -4.56 -5.02
N CYS A 83 5.75 -5.34 -3.98
CA CYS A 83 5.31 -5.07 -2.62
C CYS A 83 6.40 -4.30 -1.90
N VAL A 84 6.03 -3.26 -1.14
CA VAL A 84 6.96 -2.55 -0.25
C VAL A 84 7.12 -3.38 1.02
N ASP A 85 8.30 -3.94 1.22
CA ASP A 85 8.69 -4.62 2.44
C ASP A 85 9.16 -3.60 3.47
N HIS A 86 8.75 -3.81 4.72
CA HIS A 86 9.13 -2.97 5.85
C HIS A 86 9.27 -3.83 7.09
N ASN A 87 10.06 -3.33 8.04
CA ASN A 87 10.19 -3.94 9.34
C ASN A 87 8.90 -3.73 10.14
N HIS A 88 8.23 -4.80 10.59
CA HIS A 88 6.97 -4.68 11.34
C HIS A 88 7.15 -4.11 12.76
N LYS A 89 8.38 -4.03 13.29
CA LYS A 89 8.69 -3.41 14.60
C LYS A 89 9.05 -1.93 14.47
N THR A 90 9.90 -1.57 13.51
CA THR A 90 10.41 -0.19 13.37
C THR A 90 9.66 0.63 12.33
N GLY A 91 8.94 -0.02 11.41
CA GLY A 91 8.31 0.62 10.26
C GLY A 91 9.28 0.97 9.12
N GLU A 92 10.58 0.69 9.29
CA GLU A 92 11.60 1.03 8.30
C GLU A 92 11.43 0.20 7.03
N VAL A 93 11.37 0.87 5.88
CA VAL A 93 11.27 0.24 4.57
C VAL A 93 12.58 -0.45 4.21
N ARG A 94 12.51 -1.72 3.82
CA ARG A 94 13.68 -2.52 3.41
C ARG A 94 13.88 -2.50 1.90
N GLY A 95 12.78 -2.52 1.12
CA GLY A 95 12.84 -2.50 -0.34
C GLY A 95 11.60 -3.08 -1.01
N LEU A 96 11.71 -3.37 -2.30
CA LEU A 96 10.64 -3.95 -3.11
C LEU A 96 10.81 -5.45 -3.28
N LEU A 97 9.78 -6.21 -2.91
CA LEU A 97 9.73 -7.67 -3.01
C LEU A 97 8.60 -8.13 -3.92
N CYS A 98 8.73 -9.31 -4.52
CA CYS A 98 7.59 -9.97 -5.15
C CYS A 98 6.65 -10.50 -4.06
N ARG A 99 5.37 -10.71 -4.39
CA ARG A 99 4.35 -11.19 -3.43
C ARG A 99 4.78 -12.44 -2.65
N HIS A 100 5.44 -13.39 -3.32
CA HIS A 100 5.90 -14.63 -2.68
C HIS A 100 6.98 -14.36 -1.64
N CYS A 101 8.06 -13.68 -2.03
CA CYS A 101 9.13 -13.30 -1.12
C CYS A 101 8.62 -12.43 0.04
N ASN A 102 7.77 -11.44 -0.23
CA ASN A 102 7.19 -10.58 0.80
C ASN A 102 6.36 -11.36 1.82
N SER A 103 5.59 -12.37 1.36
CA SER A 103 4.80 -13.20 2.28
C SER A 103 5.71 -14.04 3.16
N ILE A 104 6.74 -14.66 2.58
CA ILE A 104 7.74 -15.45 3.31
C ILE A 104 8.42 -14.58 4.38
N ILE A 105 8.89 -13.38 4.03
CA ILE A 105 9.50 -12.46 5.00
C ILE A 105 8.52 -12.10 6.12
N GLY A 106 7.26 -11.80 5.80
CA GLY A 106 6.25 -11.52 6.82
C GLY A 106 6.03 -12.68 7.81
N PHE A 107 6.09 -13.94 7.34
CA PHE A 107 6.02 -15.11 8.21
C PHE A 107 7.29 -15.30 9.07
N LEU A 108 8.46 -15.03 8.50
CA LEU A 108 9.75 -15.32 9.14
C LEU A 108 10.23 -14.21 10.06
N GLU A 109 9.78 -12.97 9.91
CA GLU A 109 10.32 -11.81 10.63
C GLU A 109 10.28 -11.97 12.15
N ASN A 110 9.25 -12.64 12.68
CA ASN A 110 9.12 -12.89 14.12
C ASN A 110 9.74 -14.22 14.56
N ASN A 111 10.16 -15.07 13.62
CA ASN A 111 10.81 -16.35 13.94
C ASN A 111 11.87 -16.75 12.89
N PRO A 112 13.04 -16.10 12.87
CA PRO A 112 14.11 -16.43 11.91
C PRO A 112 14.63 -17.87 12.02
N ARG A 113 14.53 -18.49 13.21
CA ARG A 113 14.89 -19.89 13.43
C ARG A 113 14.06 -20.84 12.57
N LEU A 114 12.81 -20.50 12.28
CA LEU A 114 11.97 -21.29 11.38
C LEU A 114 12.60 -21.43 10.00
N MET A 115 13.22 -20.37 9.46
CA MET A 115 13.91 -20.44 8.17
C MET A 115 15.12 -21.37 8.23
N MET A 116 15.93 -21.26 9.29
CA MET A 116 17.12 -22.10 9.47
C MET A 116 16.73 -23.58 9.54
N ASN A 117 15.75 -23.92 10.36
CA ASN A 117 15.23 -25.28 10.48
C ASN A 117 14.59 -25.78 9.18
N SER A 118 13.93 -24.89 8.42
CA SER A 118 13.33 -25.26 7.12
C SER A 118 14.41 -25.58 6.08
N ILE A 119 15.53 -24.85 6.08
CA ILE A 119 16.68 -25.14 5.22
C ILE A 119 17.28 -26.50 5.63
N GLU A 120 17.51 -26.71 6.92
CA GLU A 120 18.03 -27.99 7.44
C GLU A 120 17.12 -29.16 7.08
N TYR A 121 15.80 -29.02 7.23
CA TYR A 121 14.83 -30.04 6.84
C TYR A 121 14.85 -30.35 5.32
N LEU A 122 15.03 -29.34 4.47
CA LEU A 122 15.06 -29.52 3.02
C LEU A 122 16.39 -30.08 2.51
N LEU A 123 17.49 -29.80 3.21
CA LEU A 123 18.84 -30.26 2.86
C LEU A 123 19.24 -31.55 3.57
N GLY A 124 18.56 -31.91 4.65
CA GLY A 124 18.67 -33.21 5.30
C GLY A 124 18.16 -34.27 4.34
N GLU A 125 19.09 -34.90 3.63
CA GLU A 125 18.85 -36.11 2.86
C GLU A 125 18.28 -37.21 3.79
N GLU A 126 17.42 -38.08 3.24
CA GLU A 126 17.03 -39.34 3.88
C GLU A 126 18.23 -40.18 4.30
#